data_AF-A0A3D1TWH9-F1
#
_entry.id   AF-A0A3D1TWH9-F1
#
_cell.length_a   1.000
_cell.length_b   1.000
_cell.length_c   1.000
_cell.angle_alpha   90.00
_cell.angle_beta   90.00
_cell.angle_gamma   90.00
#
_symmetry.space_group_name_H-M   'P 1'
#
loop_
_entity.id
_entity.type
_entity.pdbx_description
1 polymer ?
#
loop_
_entity_poly.entity_id
_entity_poly.type
_entity_poly.pdbx_seq_one_letter_code
_entity_poly.pdbx_strand_id
1 'polypeptide(L)'
;MANPKSIQVKARKVVRELGWSEGEPAREYKDWHIEIRQGTSYVSVWNSSGMVFLSMAGTPVFYRSGAWEQYLERLFQRTTP
;
A
#
# COMPACT_ATOMS: atom_id res chain seq x y z
N MET A 1 10.30 10.78 8.99
CA MET A 1 9.48 9.56 9.20
C MET A 1 8.12 9.78 8.58
N ALA A 2 7.59 8.83 7.82
CA ALA A 2 6.25 8.96 7.23
C ALA A 2 5.17 8.73 8.30
N ASN A 3 4.05 9.46 8.18
CA ASN A 3 2.89 9.28 9.06
C ASN A 3 2.07 8.05 8.57
N PRO A 4 1.71 7.08 9.44
CA PRO A 4 0.88 5.94 9.06
C PRO A 4 -0.45 6.30 8.36
N LYS A 5 -1.06 7.45 8.72
CA LYS A 5 -2.24 7.98 8.01
C LYS A 5 -1.92 8.40 6.58
N SER A 6 -0.75 9.00 6.35
CA SER A 6 -0.28 9.35 5.01
C SER A 6 -0.02 8.11 4.16
N ILE A 7 0.60 7.08 4.75
CA ILE A 7 0.80 5.77 4.09
C ILE A 7 -0.53 5.17 3.65
N GLN A 8 -1.54 5.19 4.52
CA GLN A 8 -2.87 4.67 4.21
C GLN A 8 -3.49 5.36 2.99
N VAL A 9 -3.42 6.69 2.94
CA VAL A 9 -3.95 7.49 1.82
C VAL A 9 -3.22 7.12 0.53
N LYS A 10 -1.89 7.03 0.57
CA LYS A 10 -1.07 6.67 -0.59
C LYS A 10 -1.39 5.27 -1.09
N ALA A 11 -1.40 4.28 -0.20
CA ALA A 11 -1.69 2.88 -0.55
C ALA A 11 -3.08 2.72 -1.17
N ARG A 12 -4.11 3.36 -0.61
CA ARG A 12 -5.46 3.32 -1.17
C ARG A 12 -5.55 3.99 -2.55
N LYS A 13 -4.89 5.14 -2.74
CA LYS A 13 -4.91 5.82 -4.04
C LYS A 13 -4.21 4.97 -5.10
N VAL A 14 -3.02 4.46 -4.80
CA VAL A 14 -2.26 3.62 -5.74
C VAL A 14 -3.10 2.42 -6.19
N VAL A 15 -3.79 1.75 -5.26
CA VAL A 15 -4.65 0.61 -5.62
C VAL A 15 -5.82 1.03 -6.51
N ARG A 16 -6.49 2.15 -6.19
CA ARG A 16 -7.61 2.67 -6.96
C ARG A 16 -7.22 3.03 -8.40
N GLU A 17 -6.09 3.72 -8.57
CA GLU A 17 -5.63 4.22 -9.88
C GLU A 17 -5.09 3.10 -10.78
N LEU A 18 -4.60 2.01 -10.19
CA LEU A 18 -4.19 0.83 -10.96
C LEU A 18 -5.37 -0.02 -11.45
N GLY A 19 -6.61 0.44 -11.26
CA GLY A 19 -7.82 -0.19 -11.78
C GLY A 19 -8.14 -1.53 -11.13
N TRP A 20 -7.61 -1.77 -9.92
CA TRP A 20 -7.79 -3.03 -9.22
C TRP A 20 -9.16 -3.09 -8.53
N SER A 21 -9.93 -4.11 -8.86
CA SER A 21 -11.31 -4.30 -8.41
C SER A 21 -11.39 -4.57 -6.91
N GLU A 22 -12.49 -4.16 -6.26
CA GLU A 22 -12.76 -4.52 -4.87
C GLU A 22 -12.90 -6.04 -4.75
N GLY A 23 -11.88 -6.71 -4.19
CA GLY A 23 -11.89 -8.15 -3.94
C GLY A 23 -10.76 -8.91 -4.63
N GLU A 24 -10.08 -8.32 -5.61
CA GLU A 24 -8.90 -8.95 -6.22
C GLU A 24 -7.61 -8.40 -5.59
N PRO A 25 -6.66 -9.28 -5.19
CA PRO A 25 -5.37 -8.84 -4.72
C PRO A 25 -4.63 -8.13 -5.85
N ALA A 26 -4.59 -6.83 -5.71
CA ALA A 26 -3.73 -5.86 -6.35
C ALA A 26 -2.24 -6.26 -6.28
N ARG A 27 -1.82 -7.14 -7.20
CA ARG A 27 -0.50 -7.76 -7.23
C ARG A 27 0.38 -7.11 -8.28
N GLU A 28 1.16 -6.09 -7.90
CA GLU A 28 2.33 -5.71 -8.70
C GLU A 28 3.48 -6.69 -8.39
N TYR A 29 3.49 -7.84 -9.06
CA TYR A 29 4.66 -8.73 -9.04
C TYR A 29 5.74 -8.15 -9.95
N LYS A 30 6.65 -7.38 -9.35
CA LYS A 30 8.00 -7.21 -9.90
C LYS A 30 9.04 -7.26 -8.78
N ASP A 31 9.29 -8.51 -8.41
CA ASP A 31 10.44 -9.10 -7.72
C ASP A 31 11.01 -8.48 -6.41
N TRP A 32 10.73 -7.23 -6.01
CA TRP A 32 11.51 -6.63 -4.91
C TRP A 32 10.81 -5.59 -4.03
N HIS A 33 9.66 -5.02 -4.41
CA HIS A 33 9.29 -3.73 -3.82
C HIS A 33 8.07 -3.74 -2.90
N ILE A 34 6.81 -3.79 -3.36
CA ILE A 34 5.67 -3.98 -2.46
C ILE A 34 4.45 -4.65 -3.13
N GLU A 35 3.69 -5.44 -2.37
CA GLU A 35 2.34 -5.90 -2.73
C GLU A 35 1.32 -5.11 -1.88
N ILE A 36 0.31 -4.51 -2.51
CA ILE A 36 -0.73 -3.75 -1.80
C ILE A 36 -2.06 -4.48 -1.98
N ARG A 37 -2.64 -5.02 -0.91
CA ARG A 37 -3.95 -5.69 -0.95
C ARG A 37 -5.02 -4.77 -0.40
N GLN A 38 -6.17 -4.69 -1.07
CA GLN A 38 -7.35 -3.97 -0.59
C GLN A 38 -8.52 -4.93 -0.44
N GLY A 39 -9.22 -4.82 0.68
CA GLY A 39 -10.58 -5.31 0.82
C GLY A 39 -11.51 -4.15 1.20
N THR A 40 -12.81 -4.41 1.27
CA THR A 40 -13.84 -3.40 1.61
C THR A 40 -13.51 -2.61 2.88
N SER A 41 -12.85 -3.26 3.85
CA SER A 41 -12.53 -2.65 5.15
C SER A 41 -11.04 -2.55 5.46
N TYR A 42 -10.12 -3.02 4.61
CA TYR A 42 -8.69 -3.03 4.95
C TYR A 42 -7.78 -2.72 3.77
N VAL A 43 -6.58 -2.24 4.08
CA VAL A 43 -5.46 -2.21 3.12
C VAL A 43 -4.18 -2.69 3.81
N SER A 44 -3.45 -3.59 3.17
CA SER A 44 -2.18 -4.13 3.66
C SER A 44 -1.07 -3.93 2.64
N VAL A 45 0.14 -3.62 3.09
CA VAL A 45 1.35 -3.55 2.26
C VAL A 45 2.35 -4.60 2.72
N TRP A 46 2.91 -5.34 1.78
CA TRP A 46 3.89 -6.39 1.99
C TRP A 46 5.15 -6.09 1.20
N ASN A 47 6.32 -6.49 1.69
CA ASN A 47 7.57 -6.53 0.94
C ASN A 47 8.16 -7.96 0.99
N SER A 48 9.38 -8.14 0.48
CA SER A 48 10.07 -9.45 0.49
C SER A 48 10.32 -10.04 1.88
N SER A 49 10.31 -9.21 2.93
CA SER A 49 10.47 -9.63 4.33
C SER A 49 9.14 -9.90 5.05
N GLY A 50 8.00 -9.64 4.40
CA GLY A 50 6.66 -9.85 4.95
C GLY A 50 5.82 -8.58 5.01
N MET A 51 4.77 -8.59 5.85
CA MET A 51 3.88 -7.44 6.00
C MET A 51 4.62 -6.27 6.66
N VAL A 52 4.44 -5.07 6.10
CA VAL A 52 5.05 -3.82 6.59
C VAL A 52 4.01 -2.75 6.94
N PHE A 53 2.76 -2.90 6.48
CA PHE A 53 1.66 -2.02 6.85
C PHE A 53 0.33 -2.76 6.82
N LEU A 54 -0.55 -2.46 7.77
CA LEU A 54 -1.96 -2.87 7.75
C LEU A 54 -2.81 -1.74 8.32
N SER A 55 -3.91 -1.43 7.64
CA SER A 55 -5.00 -0.65 8.20
C SER A 55 -6.31 -1.40 8.08
N MET A 56 -7.15 -1.29 9.11
CA MET A 56 -8.47 -1.90 9.20
C MET A 56 -9.50 -0.82 9.56
N ALA A 57 -10.68 -0.85 8.93
CA ALA A 57 -11.76 0.11 9.11
C ALA A 57 -11.33 1.59 9.06
N GLY A 58 -10.27 1.88 8.30
CA GLY A 58 -9.73 3.23 8.19
C GLY A 58 -8.66 3.60 9.24
N THR A 59 -8.28 2.67 10.11
CA THR A 59 -7.30 2.88 11.18
C THR A 59 -6.03 2.06 10.92
N PRO A 60 -4.83 2.68 10.90
CA PRO A 60 -3.57 1.94 10.88
C PRO A 60 -3.42 1.08 12.14
N VAL A 61 -3.23 -0.23 11.98
CA VAL A 61 -3.07 -1.20 13.08
C VAL A 61 -1.69 -1.83 13.11
N PHE A 62 -0.94 -1.73 12.01
CA PHE A 62 0.43 -2.22 11.93
C PHE A 62 1.25 -1.36 10.97
N TYR A 63 2.50 -1.08 11.33
CA TYR A 63 3.42 -0.28 10.53
C TYR A 63 4.87 -0.59 10.93
N ARG A 64 5.71 -0.90 9.94
CA ARG A 64 7.16 -1.03 10.06
C ARG A 64 7.79 -0.12 9.03
N SER A 65 8.64 0.81 9.46
CA SER A 65 9.31 1.70 8.53
C SER A 65 10.36 0.99 7.67
N GLY A 66 10.66 1.52 6.49
CA GLY A 66 11.68 0.97 5.61
C GLY A 66 11.71 1.56 4.21
N ALA A 67 12.60 1.03 3.35
CA ALA A 67 12.78 1.50 1.97
C ALA A 67 11.51 1.38 1.11
N TRP A 68 10.58 0.51 1.50
CA TRP A 68 9.28 0.34 0.84
C TRP A 68 8.45 1.63 0.82
N GLU A 69 8.61 2.52 1.80
CA GLU A 69 7.89 3.80 1.87
C GLU A 69 8.24 4.71 0.68
N GLN A 70 9.52 4.75 0.32
CA GLN A 70 9.99 5.54 -0.83
C GLN A 70 9.50 4.95 -2.14
N TYR A 71 9.28 3.64 -2.19
CA TYR A 71 8.70 3.00 -3.36
C TYR A 71 7.21 3.28 -3.48
N LEU A 72 6.47 3.19 -2.36
CA LEU A 72 5.06 3.58 -2.31
C LEU A 72 4.87 5.05 -2.72
N GLU A 73 5.77 5.94 -2.28
CA GLU A 73 5.77 7.34 -2.70
C GLU A 73 5.95 7.49 -4.21
N ARG A 74 6.90 6.77 -4.81
CA ARG A 74 7.12 6.78 -6.26
C ARG A 74 5.90 6.27 -7.04
N LEU A 75 5.26 5.21 -6.56
CA LEU A 75 4.01 4.73 -7.15
C LEU A 75 2.90 5.78 -7.04
N PHE A 76 2.74 6.39 -5.86
CA PHE A 76 1.74 7.43 -5.64
C PHE A 76 1.92 8.63 -6.58
N GLN A 77 3.16 9.07 -6.78
CA GLN A 77 3.50 10.15 -7.72
C GLN A 77 3.19 9.77 -9.17
N ARG A 78 3.47 8.52 -9.60
CA ARG A 78 3.09 8.03 -10.94
C ARG A 78 1.58 7.99 -11.16
N THR A 79 0.81 7.79 -10.10
CA THR A 79 -0.66 7.76 -10.12
C THR A 79 -1.31 9.13 -9.87
N THR A 80 -0.52 10.20 -9.74
CA THR A 80 -1.03 11.56 -9.58
C THR A 80 -0.65 12.34 -10.83
N PRO A 81 -1.62 12.75 -11.67
CA PRO A 81 -1.36 13.57 -12.86
C PRO A 81 -0.82 14.96 -12.51
#